data_AF-A0AAY4DTP0-F1
#
_entry.id   AF-A0AAY4DTP0-F1
#
_cell.length_a   1.000
_cell.length_b   1.000
_cell.length_c   1.000
_cell.angle_alpha   90.00
_cell.angle_beta   90.00
_cell.angle_gamma   90.00
#
_symmetry.space_group_name_H-M   'P 1'
#
loop_
_entity.id
_entity.type
_entity.pdbx_description
1 polymer ?
#
loop_
_entity_poly.entity_id
_entity_poly.type
_entity_poly.pdbx_seq_one_letter_code
_entity_poly.pdbx_strand_id
1 'polypeptide(L)'
;MVDSNVSSIDCRRLRKMIRKEGGGCLIVDCRPYFSFSSSSITGSLNVNLNSVVVRRSRGGPVPLRFVVPDERALCRLREGGISAAVVVDDGTPHLQKLKQDSVAQLAINTLSHSARGANVLFLKGGYEGFRCQYPELCTEMSSSGQTGIAEEPPLTPVFLACVSQGLPVELTPFLYLGSAHHASRQDFLTDLHITALLNVSRRDARPPKGQYDYKWIPVEDSHTANISSHFQEAIDFIDRVKGEGGKILVHCEAGISRSPTICIAYLMWSQRLRLEEAFDVIRQRRAIISPNFSFMGQLLQFEAEVLSSAPPAPTTPSYEREFALSKSFETPVFTFPTSLLTSLPIQTPVHQFKLSPIMGGSSCFS
;
A
#
# COMPACT_ATOMS: atom_id res chain seq x y z
N MET A 1 -14.36 -14.28 -28.36
CA MET A 1 -13.01 -14.26 -27.75
C MET A 1 -12.19 -13.31 -28.61
N VAL A 2 -11.78 -12.16 -28.08
CA VAL A 2 -10.84 -11.28 -28.79
C VAL A 2 -9.47 -11.72 -28.30
N ASP A 3 -8.72 -12.40 -29.16
CA ASP A 3 -7.30 -12.70 -28.93
C ASP A 3 -6.53 -11.39 -29.02
N SER A 4 -6.48 -10.68 -27.90
CA SER A 4 -5.64 -9.49 -27.75
C SER A 4 -4.18 -9.95 -27.76
N ASN A 5 -3.53 -9.82 -28.91
CA ASN A 5 -2.16 -10.27 -29.15
C ASN A 5 -1.17 -9.44 -28.30
N VAL A 6 -0.88 -9.91 -27.09
CA VAL A 6 0.13 -9.31 -26.21
C VAL A 6 1.50 -9.60 -26.81
N SER A 7 2.27 -8.56 -27.10
CA SER A 7 3.61 -8.70 -27.67
C SER A 7 4.67 -7.99 -26.84
N SER A 8 5.93 -8.37 -27.01
CA SER A 8 7.03 -7.80 -26.25
C SER A 8 7.71 -6.68 -27.04
N ILE A 9 8.15 -5.63 -26.35
CA ILE A 9 8.85 -4.47 -26.92
C ILE A 9 10.24 -4.30 -26.29
N ASP A 10 11.20 -3.79 -27.05
CA ASP A 10 12.54 -3.44 -26.58
C ASP A 10 12.67 -1.95 -26.21
N CYS A 11 13.68 -1.63 -25.40
CA CYS A 11 13.91 -0.27 -24.91
C CYS A 11 14.02 0.76 -26.05
N ARG A 12 14.68 0.39 -27.15
CA ARG A 12 14.88 1.27 -28.31
C ARG A 12 13.56 1.67 -28.97
N ARG A 13 12.61 0.73 -29.11
CA ARG A 13 11.29 1.04 -29.70
C ARG A 13 10.44 1.84 -28.73
N LEU A 14 10.49 1.57 -27.42
CA LEU A 14 9.80 2.39 -26.42
C LEU A 14 10.29 3.84 -26.44
N ARG A 15 11.61 4.07 -26.49
CA ARG A 15 12.21 5.42 -26.65
C ARG A 15 11.66 6.17 -27.85
N LYS A 16 11.53 5.49 -29.01
CA LYS A 16 10.95 6.10 -30.22
C LYS A 16 9.48 6.47 -30.02
N MET A 17 8.72 5.67 -29.27
CA MET A 17 7.31 5.95 -28.99
C MET A 17 7.14 7.13 -28.04
N ILE A 18 8.00 7.27 -27.03
CA ILE A 18 7.99 8.42 -26.10
C ILE A 18 8.28 9.73 -26.85
N ARG A 19 9.23 9.73 -27.79
CA ARG A 19 9.61 10.92 -28.57
C ARG A 19 8.62 11.27 -29.68
N LYS A 20 7.67 10.40 -30.02
CA LYS A 20 6.71 10.66 -31.08
C LYS A 20 5.62 11.58 -30.55
N GLU A 21 5.57 12.81 -31.06
CA GLU A 21 4.48 13.73 -30.79
C GLU A 21 3.15 13.15 -31.31
N GLY A 22 2.13 13.11 -30.46
CA GLY A 22 0.83 12.51 -30.77
C GLY A 22 0.21 11.65 -29.67
N GLY A 23 0.92 11.43 -28.55
CA GLY A 23 0.34 10.89 -27.31
C GLY A 23 -0.23 9.46 -27.38
N GLY A 24 -0.18 8.77 -28.52
CA GLY A 24 -0.84 7.47 -28.73
C GLY A 24 -0.22 6.29 -27.97
N CYS A 25 0.74 6.54 -27.08
CA CYS A 25 1.38 5.56 -26.22
C CYS A 25 1.02 5.86 -24.76
N LEU A 26 0.50 4.84 -24.06
CA LEU A 26 0.30 4.86 -22.61
C LEU A 26 1.33 3.95 -21.97
N ILE A 27 2.09 4.44 -20.98
CA ILE A 27 3.04 3.63 -20.23
C ILE A 27 2.47 3.39 -18.83
N VAL A 28 2.32 2.13 -18.47
CA VAL A 28 1.79 1.67 -17.19
C VAL A 28 2.93 0.99 -16.43
N ASP A 29 3.36 1.60 -15.33
CA ASP A 29 4.44 1.11 -14.48
C ASP A 29 3.85 0.29 -13.32
N CYS A 30 4.19 -1.00 -13.31
CA CYS A 30 3.72 -2.02 -12.38
C CYS A 30 4.67 -2.26 -11.21
N ARG A 31 5.75 -1.47 -11.08
CA ARG A 31 6.63 -1.55 -9.92
C ARG A 31 5.91 -1.04 -8.66
N PRO A 32 6.35 -1.46 -7.46
CA PRO A 32 5.91 -0.86 -6.21
C PRO A 32 6.04 0.66 -6.28
N TYR A 33 5.08 1.38 -5.69
CA TYR A 33 5.05 2.84 -5.78
C TYR A 33 6.38 3.48 -5.38
N PHE A 34 7.04 2.94 -4.37
CA PHE A 34 8.30 3.50 -3.89
C PHE A 34 9.38 3.52 -4.98
N SER A 35 9.53 2.40 -5.70
CA SER A 35 10.43 2.29 -6.86
C SER A 35 10.04 3.24 -7.99
N PHE A 36 8.75 3.46 -8.20
CA PHE A 36 8.23 4.41 -9.19
C PHE A 36 8.48 5.88 -8.79
N SER A 37 8.20 6.23 -7.52
CA SER A 37 8.27 7.60 -7.00
C SER A 37 9.70 8.13 -6.94
N SER A 38 10.67 7.25 -6.67
CA SER A 38 12.09 7.61 -6.68
C SER A 38 12.59 7.89 -8.10
N SER A 39 12.12 7.12 -9.08
CA SER A 39 12.56 7.22 -10.46
C SER A 39 11.56 6.51 -11.39
N SER A 40 11.04 7.19 -12.42
CA SER A 40 10.06 6.61 -13.36
C SER A 40 10.31 7.07 -14.79
N ILE A 41 9.83 6.30 -15.77
CA ILE A 41 9.90 6.71 -17.18
C ILE A 41 9.01 7.94 -17.38
N THR A 42 9.49 8.96 -18.09
CA THR A 42 8.74 10.19 -18.33
C THR A 42 7.36 9.90 -18.93
N GLY A 43 6.31 10.41 -18.29
CA GLY A 43 4.92 10.24 -18.71
C GLY A 43 4.31 8.87 -18.38
N SER A 44 5.01 8.02 -17.62
CA SER A 44 4.45 6.76 -17.13
C SER A 44 3.48 6.97 -15.97
N LEU A 45 2.50 6.08 -15.87
CA LEU A 45 1.52 6.04 -14.80
C LEU A 45 1.74 4.80 -13.95
N ASN A 46 1.91 4.98 -12.64
CA ASN A 46 1.95 3.85 -11.72
C ASN A 46 0.55 3.24 -11.56
N VAL A 47 0.48 1.92 -11.64
CA VAL A 47 -0.75 1.18 -11.32
C VAL A 47 -1.15 1.40 -9.87
N ASN A 48 -2.44 1.23 -9.61
CA ASN A 48 -3.05 1.39 -8.30
C ASN A 48 -3.60 0.04 -7.78
N LEU A 49 -2.73 -0.98 -7.77
CA LEU A 49 -3.05 -2.35 -7.38
C LEU A 49 -2.44 -2.69 -6.02
N ASN A 50 -3.25 -2.64 -4.96
CA ASN A 50 -2.83 -3.08 -3.64
C ASN A 50 -2.81 -4.61 -3.52
N SER A 51 -2.09 -5.13 -2.52
CA SER A 51 -1.97 -6.57 -2.23
C SER A 51 -3.34 -7.28 -2.10
N VAL A 52 -4.34 -6.59 -1.55
CA VAL A 52 -5.69 -7.13 -1.34
C VAL A 52 -6.41 -7.36 -2.67
N VAL A 53 -6.34 -6.39 -3.59
CA VAL A 53 -6.92 -6.47 -4.93
C VAL A 53 -6.21 -7.56 -5.73
N VAL A 54 -4.88 -7.60 -5.67
CA VAL A 54 -4.06 -8.64 -6.30
C VAL A 54 -4.48 -10.03 -5.78
N ARG A 55 -4.53 -10.22 -4.46
CA ARG A 55 -4.91 -11.50 -3.82
C ARG A 55 -6.34 -11.93 -4.15
N ARG A 56 -7.29 -10.99 -4.18
CA ARG A 56 -8.70 -11.27 -4.49
C ARG A 56 -8.94 -11.57 -5.96
N SER A 57 -8.12 -11.02 -6.85
CA SER A 57 -8.25 -11.22 -8.30
C SER A 57 -7.93 -12.65 -8.75
N ARG A 58 -7.10 -13.38 -7.99
CA ARG A 58 -6.63 -14.74 -8.34
C ARG A 58 -6.07 -14.84 -9.77
N GLY A 59 -5.37 -13.79 -10.23
CA GLY A 59 -4.80 -13.72 -11.59
C GLY A 59 -5.79 -13.24 -12.68
N GLY A 60 -7.06 -13.01 -12.33
CA GLY A 60 -8.09 -12.53 -13.24
C GLY A 60 -8.02 -11.01 -13.50
N PRO A 61 -8.74 -10.51 -14.51
CA PRO A 61 -8.85 -9.08 -14.78
C PRO A 61 -9.40 -8.31 -13.58
N VAL A 62 -8.90 -7.10 -13.38
CA VAL A 62 -9.33 -6.17 -12.32
C VAL A 62 -10.03 -4.96 -12.94
N PRO A 63 -10.80 -4.16 -12.19
CA PRO A 63 -11.36 -2.92 -12.72
C PRO A 63 -10.28 -2.01 -13.34
N LEU A 64 -10.51 -1.56 -14.58
CA LEU A 64 -9.52 -0.81 -15.37
C LEU A 64 -8.93 0.41 -14.66
N ARG A 65 -9.71 1.08 -13.80
CA ARG A 65 -9.26 2.22 -12.97
C ARG A 65 -8.12 1.89 -11.99
N PHE A 66 -7.93 0.62 -11.65
CA PHE A 66 -6.80 0.21 -10.83
C PHE A 66 -5.52 0.04 -11.65
N VAL A 67 -5.62 -0.15 -12.97
CA VAL A 67 -4.45 -0.28 -13.86
C VAL A 67 -4.10 1.08 -14.47
N VAL A 68 -5.10 1.89 -14.78
CA VAL A 68 -4.93 3.26 -15.29
C VAL A 68 -5.69 4.18 -14.34
N PRO A 69 -5.04 4.74 -13.31
CA PRO A 69 -5.73 5.58 -12.32
C PRO A 69 -6.01 7.01 -12.80
N ASP A 70 -5.32 7.48 -13.84
CA ASP A 70 -5.56 8.80 -14.41
C ASP A 70 -6.83 8.80 -15.30
N GLU A 71 -7.83 9.61 -14.94
CA GLU A 71 -9.12 9.67 -15.64
C GLU A 71 -8.99 10.15 -17.09
N ARG A 72 -8.03 11.04 -17.39
CA ARG A 72 -7.81 11.51 -18.78
C ARG A 72 -7.24 10.38 -19.63
N ALA A 73 -6.26 9.65 -19.12
CA ALA A 73 -5.70 8.46 -19.77
C ALA A 73 -6.74 7.35 -19.93
N LEU A 74 -7.58 7.13 -18.93
CA LEU A 74 -8.72 6.19 -19.00
C LEU A 74 -9.70 6.55 -20.12
N CYS A 75 -10.11 7.82 -20.21
CA CYS A 75 -11.02 8.27 -21.26
C CYS A 75 -10.40 8.04 -22.64
N ARG A 76 -9.14 8.46 -22.83
CA ARG A 76 -8.40 8.25 -24.08
C ARG A 76 -8.25 6.77 -24.44
N LEU A 77 -8.08 5.90 -23.45
CA LEU A 77 -7.97 4.46 -23.66
C LEU A 77 -9.30 3.85 -24.12
N ARG A 78 -10.42 4.31 -23.55
CA ARG A 78 -11.77 3.87 -23.90
C ARG A 78 -12.23 4.37 -25.26
N GLU A 79 -11.85 5.59 -25.61
CA GLU A 79 -12.19 6.24 -26.89
C GLU A 79 -11.29 5.79 -28.05
N GLY A 80 -10.30 4.92 -27.79
CA GLY A 80 -9.37 4.45 -28.83
C GLY A 80 -8.28 5.47 -29.20
N GLY A 81 -8.11 6.53 -28.41
CA GLY A 81 -7.04 7.53 -28.55
C GLY A 81 -5.66 7.04 -28.10
N ILE A 82 -5.54 5.77 -27.69
CA ILE A 82 -4.28 5.10 -27.34
C ILE A 82 -4.09 3.91 -28.30
N SER A 83 -3.04 3.99 -29.11
CA SER A 83 -2.66 2.95 -30.07
C SER A 83 -1.83 1.82 -29.45
N ALA A 84 -1.14 2.10 -28.35
CA ALA A 84 -0.31 1.13 -27.65
C ALA A 84 -0.28 1.40 -26.15
N ALA A 85 -0.50 0.36 -25.35
CA ALA A 85 -0.37 0.38 -23.90
C ALA A 85 0.84 -0.48 -23.51
N VAL A 86 1.88 0.14 -22.99
CA VAL A 86 3.14 -0.49 -22.61
C VAL A 86 3.14 -0.75 -21.11
N VAL A 87 3.26 -2.02 -20.73
CA VAL A 87 3.38 -2.48 -19.35
C VAL A 87 4.85 -2.64 -19.00
N VAL A 88 5.25 -2.03 -17.90
CA VAL A 88 6.63 -2.00 -17.40
C VAL A 88 6.65 -2.60 -15.99
N ASP A 89 7.52 -3.55 -15.74
CA ASP A 89 7.79 -4.08 -14.41
C ASP A 89 9.21 -3.69 -13.95
N ASP A 90 9.74 -4.34 -12.91
CA ASP A 90 11.06 -4.00 -12.38
C ASP A 90 12.19 -4.33 -13.37
N GLY A 91 12.25 -5.59 -13.80
CA GLY A 91 13.37 -6.09 -14.61
C GLY A 91 13.11 -7.42 -15.31
N THR A 92 11.86 -7.86 -15.47
CA THR A 92 11.61 -9.17 -16.08
C THR A 92 12.09 -9.16 -17.55
N PRO A 93 12.97 -10.10 -17.96
CA PRO A 93 13.60 -10.03 -19.27
C PRO A 93 12.60 -10.28 -20.41
N HIS A 94 11.63 -11.19 -20.22
CA HIS A 94 10.68 -11.60 -21.25
C HIS A 94 9.30 -11.90 -20.65
N LEU A 95 8.25 -11.68 -21.45
CA LEU A 95 6.85 -11.92 -21.10
C LEU A 95 6.60 -13.32 -20.51
N GLN A 96 7.25 -14.36 -21.05
CA GLN A 96 7.06 -15.75 -20.60
C GLN A 96 7.58 -16.02 -19.17
N LYS A 97 8.41 -15.12 -18.62
CA LYS A 97 8.94 -15.25 -17.26
C LYS A 97 8.13 -14.48 -16.22
N LEU A 98 7.06 -13.77 -16.62
CA LEU A 98 6.16 -13.12 -15.67
C LEU A 98 5.42 -14.16 -14.83
N LYS A 99 5.35 -13.90 -13.53
CA LYS A 99 4.51 -14.71 -12.63
C LYS A 99 3.04 -14.44 -12.92
N GLN A 100 2.21 -15.48 -12.87
CA GLN A 100 0.77 -15.37 -13.18
C GLN A 100 0.01 -14.42 -12.24
N ASP A 101 0.47 -14.31 -10.99
CA ASP A 101 -0.07 -13.45 -9.93
C ASP A 101 0.63 -12.08 -9.85
N SER A 102 1.57 -11.79 -10.75
CA SER A 102 2.27 -10.51 -10.74
C SER A 102 1.35 -9.35 -11.12
N VAL A 103 1.63 -8.18 -10.57
CA VAL A 103 0.95 -6.91 -10.89
C VAL A 103 1.01 -6.63 -12.40
N ALA A 104 2.16 -6.89 -13.04
CA ALA A 104 2.33 -6.74 -14.49
C ALA A 104 1.42 -7.68 -15.28
N GLN A 105 1.30 -8.95 -14.87
CA GLN A 105 0.40 -9.89 -15.53
C GLN A 105 -1.08 -9.49 -15.37
N LEU A 106 -1.48 -9.02 -14.19
CA LEU A 106 -2.82 -8.49 -13.94
C LEU A 106 -3.13 -7.25 -14.79
N ALA A 107 -2.17 -6.34 -14.92
CA ALA A 107 -2.27 -5.17 -15.78
C ALA A 107 -2.43 -5.58 -17.25
N ILE A 108 -1.61 -6.52 -17.74
CA ILE A 108 -1.72 -7.09 -19.09
C ILE A 108 -3.10 -7.71 -19.30
N ASN A 109 -3.55 -8.59 -18.40
CA ASN A 109 -4.85 -9.24 -18.50
C ASN A 109 -5.97 -8.20 -18.58
N THR A 110 -5.94 -7.19 -17.72
CA THR A 110 -6.97 -6.14 -17.67
C THR A 110 -7.01 -5.28 -18.93
N LEU A 111 -5.84 -4.84 -19.40
CA LEU A 111 -5.71 -4.04 -20.62
C LEU A 111 -6.15 -4.85 -21.84
N SER A 112 -5.75 -6.12 -21.93
CA SER A 112 -6.17 -7.01 -23.03
C SER A 112 -7.67 -7.21 -23.12
N HIS A 113 -8.39 -7.17 -21.99
CA HIS A 113 -9.85 -7.31 -21.99
C HIS A 113 -10.59 -5.98 -22.21
N SER A 114 -10.00 -4.85 -21.82
CA SER A 114 -10.72 -3.57 -21.69
C SER A 114 -10.24 -2.47 -22.64
N ALA A 115 -9.03 -2.56 -23.18
CA ALA A 115 -8.45 -1.55 -24.07
C ALA A 115 -8.80 -1.85 -25.52
N ARG A 116 -9.91 -1.28 -26.00
CA ARG A 116 -10.36 -1.45 -27.40
C ARG A 116 -9.39 -0.76 -28.36
N GLY A 117 -8.80 -1.51 -29.27
CA GLY A 117 -7.94 -0.99 -30.34
C GLY A 117 -6.51 -0.66 -29.96
N ALA A 118 -6.13 -0.81 -28.69
CA ALA A 118 -4.76 -0.61 -28.23
C ALA A 118 -3.97 -1.92 -28.27
N ASN A 119 -2.75 -1.89 -28.82
CA ASN A 119 -1.84 -3.02 -28.70
C ASN A 119 -1.22 -3.05 -27.30
N VAL A 120 -1.42 -4.14 -26.56
CA VAL A 120 -0.80 -4.33 -25.24
C VAL A 120 0.62 -4.86 -25.44
N LEU A 121 1.61 -4.12 -24.93
CA LEU A 121 3.02 -4.39 -25.09
C LEU A 121 3.70 -4.60 -23.73
N PHE A 122 4.58 -5.58 -23.60
CA PHE A 122 5.40 -5.78 -22.40
C PHE A 122 6.85 -5.36 -22.65
N LEU A 123 7.41 -4.50 -21.79
CA LEU A 123 8.79 -4.02 -21.94
C LEU A 123 9.80 -5.08 -21.47
N LYS A 124 10.61 -5.59 -22.41
CA LYS A 124 11.69 -6.54 -22.12
C LYS A 124 12.76 -5.88 -21.25
N GLY A 125 13.08 -6.51 -20.12
CA GLY A 125 14.08 -6.02 -19.19
C GLY A 125 13.56 -4.95 -18.23
N GLY A 126 12.25 -4.70 -18.22
CA GLY A 126 11.59 -3.81 -17.28
C GLY A 126 12.14 -2.39 -17.25
N TYR A 127 11.90 -1.72 -16.12
CA TYR A 127 12.39 -0.37 -15.85
C TYR A 127 13.92 -0.31 -15.78
N GLU A 128 14.56 -1.26 -15.09
CA GLU A 128 16.00 -1.27 -14.90
C GLU A 128 16.74 -1.30 -16.23
N GLY A 129 16.30 -2.18 -17.15
CA GLY A 129 16.87 -2.29 -18.49
C GLY A 129 16.67 -1.04 -19.34
N PHE A 130 15.56 -0.31 -19.14
CA PHE A 130 15.30 0.95 -19.83
C PHE A 130 16.15 2.09 -19.28
N ARG A 131 16.20 2.26 -17.95
CA ARG A 131 16.98 3.30 -17.26
C ARG A 131 18.46 3.19 -17.57
N CYS A 132 19.01 1.97 -17.59
CA CYS A 132 20.42 1.75 -17.92
C CYS A 132 20.78 2.21 -19.34
N GLN A 133 19.84 2.17 -20.29
CA GLN A 133 20.09 2.57 -21.68
C GLN A 133 19.72 4.03 -21.96
N TYR A 134 18.69 4.56 -21.29
CA TYR A 134 18.11 5.88 -21.54
C TYR A 134 17.78 6.62 -20.24
N PRO A 135 18.78 6.93 -19.40
CA PRO A 135 18.54 7.62 -18.12
C PRO A 135 17.94 9.02 -18.32
N GLU A 136 18.14 9.65 -19.48
CA GLU A 136 17.60 10.99 -19.80
C GLU A 136 16.08 11.02 -19.99
N LEU A 137 15.45 9.85 -20.13
CA LEU A 137 14.00 9.67 -20.26
C LEU A 137 13.36 9.16 -18.96
N CYS A 138 14.11 9.18 -17.86
CA CYS A 138 13.63 8.88 -16.53
C CYS A 138 13.60 10.16 -15.68
N THR A 139 12.46 10.41 -15.05
CA THR A 139 12.31 11.50 -14.08
C THR A 139 12.72 10.98 -12.71
N GLU A 140 13.75 11.59 -12.11
CA GLU A 140 14.19 11.32 -10.74
C GLU A 140 13.66 12.40 -9.79
N MET A 141 13.32 12.01 -8.56
CA MET A 141 12.93 12.96 -7.53
C MET A 141 14.17 13.68 -7.00
N SER A 142 14.39 14.94 -7.38
CA SER A 142 15.52 15.74 -6.90
C SER A 142 15.38 16.02 -5.41
N SER A 143 16.21 15.38 -4.59
CA SER A 143 16.41 15.73 -3.20
C SER A 143 17.49 16.82 -3.09
N SER A 144 17.13 18.09 -3.27
CA SER A 144 17.97 19.19 -2.81
C SER A 144 17.19 20.50 -2.68
N GLY A 145 17.28 21.10 -1.49
CA GLY A 145 17.09 22.54 -1.31
C GLY A 145 18.39 23.27 -1.62
N GLN A 146 18.30 24.42 -2.30
CA GLN A 146 18.88 25.70 -1.89
C GLN A 146 18.49 26.83 -2.87
N THR A 147 17.93 27.89 -2.28
CA THR A 147 17.98 29.33 -2.58
C THR A 147 18.48 29.85 -3.95
N GLY A 148 17.64 30.68 -4.58
CA GLY A 148 18.01 31.68 -5.60
C GLY A 148 16.76 32.45 -6.08
N ILE A 149 16.82 33.78 -6.06
CA ILE A 149 15.70 34.70 -6.34
C ILE A 149 15.40 34.80 -7.85
N ALA A 150 14.10 34.86 -8.16
CA ALA A 150 13.41 35.39 -9.35
C ALA A 150 13.68 34.77 -10.74
N GLU A 151 12.71 33.97 -11.21
CA GLU A 151 11.80 34.30 -12.32
C GLU A 151 10.64 33.27 -12.28
N GLU A 152 9.40 33.74 -12.43
CA GLU A 152 8.16 32.93 -12.44
C GLU A 152 8.28 31.74 -13.42
N PRO A 153 8.22 30.47 -12.95
CA PRO A 153 8.13 29.33 -13.84
C PRO A 153 6.67 28.92 -14.07
N PRO A 154 6.34 28.30 -15.22
CA PRO A 154 5.00 27.85 -15.53
C PRO A 154 4.53 26.83 -14.49
N LEU A 155 3.31 27.04 -13.99
CA LEU A 155 2.62 26.28 -12.94
C LEU A 155 2.93 24.78 -12.99
N THR A 156 3.69 24.30 -12.01
CA THR A 156 3.98 22.88 -11.83
C THR A 156 2.72 22.10 -11.41
N PRO A 157 2.62 20.78 -11.67
CA PRO A 157 1.45 19.97 -11.32
C PRO A 157 1.14 19.97 -9.81
N VAL A 158 2.16 20.19 -8.98
CA VAL A 158 2.05 20.29 -7.52
C VAL A 158 1.24 21.53 -7.12
N PHE A 159 1.42 22.64 -7.83
CA PHE A 159 0.69 23.88 -7.59
C PHE A 159 -0.79 23.73 -7.97
N LEU A 160 -1.10 23.05 -9.08
CA LEU A 160 -2.50 22.75 -9.47
C LEU A 160 -3.21 21.81 -8.47
N ALA A 161 -2.50 20.84 -7.88
CA ALA A 161 -3.06 19.95 -6.87
C ALA A 161 -3.42 20.67 -5.55
N CYS A 162 -2.75 21.79 -5.24
CA CYS A 162 -3.12 22.64 -4.11
C CYS A 162 -4.43 23.42 -4.34
N VAL A 163 -4.80 23.71 -5.60
CA VAL A 163 -5.96 24.55 -5.94
C VAL A 163 -7.27 23.76 -6.01
N SER A 164 -7.21 22.43 -6.09
CA SER A 164 -8.39 21.53 -6.06
C SER A 164 -8.30 20.53 -4.91
N GLN A 165 -8.00 21.00 -3.69
CA GLN A 165 -8.13 20.18 -2.47
C GLN A 165 -9.63 19.92 -2.25
N GLY A 166 -10.11 18.75 -2.67
CA GLY A 166 -11.51 18.32 -2.51
C GLY A 166 -11.91 18.12 -1.05
N LEU A 167 -12.73 17.11 -0.75
CA LEU A 167 -13.05 16.77 0.64
C LEU A 167 -11.89 16.02 1.32
N PRO A 168 -11.81 16.06 2.66
CA PRO A 168 -10.99 15.10 3.41
C PRO A 168 -11.29 13.67 2.98
N VAL A 169 -10.26 12.82 2.96
CA VAL A 169 -10.38 11.47 2.43
C VAL A 169 -10.70 10.48 3.55
N GLU A 170 -11.81 9.77 3.43
CA GLU A 170 -12.21 8.70 4.37
C GLU A 170 -11.34 7.45 4.16
N LEU A 171 -10.54 7.06 5.16
CA LEU A 171 -9.73 5.83 5.14
C LEU A 171 -10.49 4.65 5.74
N THR A 172 -11.21 4.91 6.83
CA THR A 172 -12.14 3.99 7.51
C THR A 172 -13.36 4.81 7.96
N PRO A 173 -14.48 4.18 8.39
CA PRO A 173 -15.69 4.90 8.80
C PRO A 173 -15.49 6.01 9.85
N PHE A 174 -14.40 5.94 10.63
CA PHE A 174 -14.05 6.92 11.66
C PHE A 174 -12.76 7.69 11.39
N LEU A 175 -11.90 7.27 10.45
CA LEU A 175 -10.57 7.87 10.23
C LEU A 175 -10.52 8.60 8.88
N TYR A 176 -10.29 9.91 8.94
CA TYR A 176 -10.14 10.79 7.78
C TYR A 176 -8.73 11.36 7.69
N LEU A 177 -8.25 11.55 6.46
CA LEU A 177 -6.95 12.13 6.14
C LEU A 177 -7.11 13.44 5.38
N GLY A 178 -6.41 14.48 5.83
CA GLY A 178 -6.44 15.79 5.18
C GLY A 178 -5.18 16.65 5.35
N SER A 179 -5.36 17.92 5.01
CA SER A 179 -4.37 19.01 5.02
C SER A 179 -4.86 20.13 5.96
N ALA A 180 -4.05 21.15 6.19
CA ALA A 180 -4.44 22.28 7.04
C ALA A 180 -5.66 23.02 6.47
N HIS A 181 -5.77 23.11 5.13
CA HIS A 181 -6.96 23.63 4.46
C HIS A 181 -8.23 22.84 4.79
N HIS A 182 -8.14 21.51 4.81
CA HIS A 182 -9.29 20.68 5.17
C HIS A 182 -9.71 20.88 6.63
N ALA A 183 -8.73 21.02 7.53
CA ALA A 183 -8.98 21.23 8.96
C ALA A 183 -9.54 22.62 9.29
N SER A 184 -9.35 23.62 8.43
CA SER A 184 -9.91 24.97 8.62
C SER A 184 -11.34 25.12 8.08
N ARG A 185 -11.87 24.10 7.40
CA ARG A 185 -13.16 24.16 6.72
C ARG A 185 -14.28 23.56 7.57
N GLN A 186 -14.97 24.45 8.28
CA GLN A 186 -16.05 24.08 9.20
C GLN A 186 -17.17 23.30 8.53
N ASP A 187 -17.52 23.68 7.30
CA ASP A 187 -18.50 22.99 6.46
C ASP A 187 -18.11 21.52 6.24
N PHE A 188 -16.86 21.25 5.87
CA PHE A 188 -16.38 19.88 5.67
C PHE A 188 -16.41 19.06 6.95
N LEU A 189 -15.99 19.66 8.07
CA LEU A 189 -15.97 18.97 9.36
C LEU A 189 -17.39 18.64 9.84
N THR A 190 -18.34 19.56 9.67
CA THR A 190 -19.74 19.36 10.04
C THR A 190 -20.41 18.31 9.15
N ASP A 191 -20.27 18.40 7.83
CA ASP A 191 -20.91 17.45 6.89
C ASP A 191 -20.39 16.02 7.09
N LEU A 192 -19.10 15.87 7.37
CA LEU A 192 -18.48 14.57 7.65
C LEU A 192 -18.71 14.07 9.07
N HIS A 193 -19.29 14.89 9.95
CA HIS A 193 -19.52 14.62 11.37
C HIS A 193 -18.21 14.33 12.13
N ILE A 194 -17.17 15.12 11.85
CA ILE A 194 -15.90 15.05 12.57
C ILE A 194 -16.10 15.50 14.02
N THR A 195 -15.63 14.72 14.98
CA THR A 195 -15.68 15.01 16.41
C THR A 195 -14.30 15.32 16.99
N ALA A 196 -13.23 14.89 16.32
CA ALA A 196 -11.86 15.09 16.78
C ALA A 196 -10.88 15.48 15.65
N LEU A 197 -9.83 16.20 16.01
CA LEU A 197 -8.75 16.63 15.11
C LEU A 197 -7.40 16.23 15.69
N LEU A 198 -6.57 15.58 14.87
CA LEU A 198 -5.17 15.31 15.16
C LEU A 198 -4.28 16.11 14.21
N ASN A 199 -3.66 17.16 14.72
CA ASN A 199 -2.73 18.01 13.97
C ASN A 199 -1.30 17.52 14.16
N VAL A 200 -0.64 17.11 13.06
CA VAL A 200 0.74 16.62 13.03
C VAL A 200 1.68 17.64 12.36
N SER A 201 1.35 18.92 12.41
CA SER A 201 2.14 20.01 11.80
C SER A 201 2.90 20.81 12.85
N ARG A 202 3.84 21.66 12.41
CA ARG A 202 4.62 22.54 13.30
C ARG A 202 3.80 23.68 13.91
N ARG A 203 2.66 24.04 13.31
CA ARG A 203 1.84 25.16 13.75
C ARG A 203 0.65 24.61 14.53
N ASP A 204 0.48 25.06 15.77
CA ASP A 204 -0.77 24.82 16.48
C ASP A 204 -1.87 25.67 15.82
N ALA A 205 -2.86 25.03 15.24
CA ALA A 205 -4.02 25.66 14.60
C ALA A 205 -5.30 25.25 15.35
N ARG A 206 -5.24 25.31 16.68
CA ARG A 206 -6.30 24.85 17.55
C ARG A 206 -7.63 25.55 17.26
N PRO A 207 -8.74 24.79 17.09
CA PRO A 207 -10.06 25.39 16.95
C PRO A 207 -10.51 26.05 18.27
N PRO A 208 -11.55 26.90 18.24
CA PRO A 208 -12.20 27.42 19.44
C PRO A 208 -12.55 26.30 20.45
N LYS A 209 -12.41 26.61 21.75
CA LYS A 209 -12.64 25.63 22.83
C LYS A 209 -14.04 25.01 22.75
N GLY A 210 -14.10 23.69 22.94
CA GLY A 210 -15.35 22.92 23.04
C GLY A 210 -15.95 22.48 21.70
N GLN A 211 -15.33 22.85 20.57
CA GLN A 211 -15.86 22.49 19.25
C GLN A 211 -15.45 21.09 18.80
N TYR A 212 -14.19 20.70 19.07
CA TYR A 212 -13.62 19.41 18.71
C TYR A 212 -12.70 18.92 19.82
N ASP A 213 -12.63 17.60 19.98
CA ASP A 213 -11.54 16.99 20.73
C ASP A 213 -10.25 17.14 19.93
N TYR A 214 -9.27 17.85 20.47
CA TYR A 214 -8.11 18.31 19.70
C TYR A 214 -6.80 17.83 20.32
N LYS A 215 -5.97 17.20 19.49
CA LYS A 215 -4.60 16.83 19.84
C LYS A 215 -3.62 17.39 18.83
N TRP A 216 -2.51 17.93 19.33
CA TRP A 216 -1.43 18.47 18.51
C TRP A 216 -0.12 17.76 18.83
N ILE A 217 0.49 17.18 17.80
CA ILE A 217 1.79 16.52 17.86
C ILE A 217 2.74 17.29 16.93
N PRO A 218 3.61 18.16 17.48
CA PRO A 218 4.45 19.03 16.67
C PRO A 218 5.59 18.24 16.00
N VAL A 219 5.44 17.93 14.71
CA VAL A 219 6.47 17.25 13.92
C VAL A 219 6.82 18.05 12.65
N GLU A 220 8.13 18.23 12.44
CA GLU A 220 8.67 18.80 11.21
C GLU A 220 8.70 17.78 10.08
N ASP A 221 8.42 18.21 8.85
CA ASP A 221 8.53 17.34 7.67
C ASP A 221 9.98 17.27 7.17
N SER A 222 10.85 16.70 8.00
CA SER A 222 12.28 16.61 7.75
C SER A 222 12.76 15.17 7.92
N HIS A 223 13.84 14.83 7.22
CA HIS A 223 14.51 13.55 7.37
C HIS A 223 15.13 13.36 8.76
N THR A 224 15.39 14.45 9.50
CA THR A 224 15.92 14.43 10.87
C THR A 224 14.85 14.27 11.95
N ALA A 225 13.56 14.39 11.61
CA ALA A 225 12.48 14.31 12.58
C ALA A 225 12.18 12.86 12.96
N ASN A 226 11.99 12.60 14.26
CA ASN A 226 11.54 11.31 14.78
C ASN A 226 10.01 11.35 14.93
N ILE A 227 9.29 10.84 13.94
CA ILE A 227 7.82 10.74 13.98
C ILE A 227 7.37 9.44 14.64
N SER A 228 8.17 8.37 14.62
CA SER A 228 7.78 7.07 15.19
C SER A 228 7.64 7.09 16.70
N SER A 229 8.40 7.95 17.41
CA SER A 229 8.23 8.15 18.86
C SER A 229 6.82 8.62 19.24
N HIS A 230 6.05 9.15 18.30
CA HIS A 230 4.69 9.63 18.50
C HIS A 230 3.61 8.66 17.99
N PHE A 231 3.98 7.50 17.42
CA PHE A 231 2.99 6.57 16.88
C PHE A 231 2.03 6.07 17.94
N GLN A 232 2.53 5.62 19.09
CA GLN A 232 1.64 5.15 20.17
C GLN A 232 0.71 6.26 20.66
N GLU A 233 1.26 7.46 20.87
CA GLU A 233 0.49 8.64 21.30
C GLU A 233 -0.65 9.00 20.34
N ALA A 234 -0.38 8.90 19.02
CA ALA A 234 -1.37 9.14 17.98
C ALA A 234 -2.40 8.00 17.88
N ILE A 235 -1.93 6.76 17.96
CA ILE A 235 -2.76 5.55 17.92
C ILE A 235 -3.78 5.56 19.05
N ASP A 236 -3.35 5.83 20.29
CA ASP A 236 -4.23 5.87 21.46
C ASP A 236 -5.31 6.93 21.32
N PHE A 237 -4.97 8.09 20.74
CA PHE A 237 -5.94 9.16 20.51
C PHE A 237 -6.96 8.77 19.43
N ILE A 238 -6.50 8.19 18.31
CA ILE A 238 -7.39 7.72 17.25
C ILE A 238 -8.31 6.60 17.77
N ASP A 239 -7.77 5.64 18.53
CA ASP A 239 -8.53 4.50 19.03
C ASP A 239 -9.52 4.90 20.14
N ARG A 240 -9.18 5.90 20.97
CA ARG A 240 -10.13 6.50 21.91
C ARG A 240 -11.32 7.13 21.19
N VAL A 241 -11.09 7.97 20.18
CA VAL A 241 -12.18 8.62 19.41
C VAL A 241 -13.07 7.58 18.73
N LYS A 242 -12.47 6.52 18.20
CA LYS A 242 -13.21 5.37 17.66
C LYS A 242 -14.06 4.69 18.74
N GLY A 243 -13.52 4.45 19.94
CA GLY A 243 -14.24 3.84 21.06
C GLY A 243 -15.42 4.68 21.56
N GLU A 244 -15.33 6.00 21.44
CA GLU A 244 -16.41 6.95 21.72
C GLU A 244 -17.44 7.05 20.57
N GLY A 245 -17.25 6.30 19.48
CA GLY A 245 -18.12 6.34 18.29
C GLY A 245 -17.96 7.61 17.44
N GLY A 246 -16.90 8.38 17.68
CA GLY A 246 -16.60 9.61 16.97
C GLY A 246 -15.91 9.39 15.62
N LYS A 247 -15.62 10.50 14.94
CA LYS A 247 -14.83 10.54 13.70
C LYS A 247 -13.69 11.52 13.84
N ILE A 248 -12.50 11.13 13.41
CA ILE A 248 -11.28 11.90 13.55
C ILE A 248 -10.70 12.29 12.19
N LEU A 249 -10.29 13.55 12.06
CA LEU A 249 -9.46 14.02 10.95
C LEU A 249 -8.01 14.12 11.41
N VAL A 250 -7.14 13.31 10.81
CA VAL A 250 -5.69 13.43 10.94
C VAL A 250 -5.16 14.31 9.81
N HIS A 251 -4.49 15.41 10.16
CA HIS A 251 -3.99 16.36 9.17
C HIS A 251 -2.60 16.87 9.50
N CYS A 252 -1.91 17.36 8.48
CA CYS A 252 -0.68 18.13 8.61
C CYS A 252 -0.79 19.38 7.72
N GLU A 253 0.31 19.96 7.26
CA GLU A 253 0.26 21.13 6.37
C GLU A 253 -0.38 20.79 5.02
N ALA A 254 0.27 19.93 4.22
CA ALA A 254 -0.15 19.59 2.86
C ALA A 254 -1.00 18.31 2.76
N GLY A 255 -1.02 17.49 3.81
CA GLY A 255 -1.64 16.15 3.76
C GLY A 255 -0.93 15.20 2.81
N ILE A 256 0.41 15.29 2.75
CA ILE A 256 1.27 14.51 1.83
C ILE A 256 2.21 13.56 2.58
N SER A 257 2.88 14.02 3.64
CA SER A 257 3.92 13.22 4.32
C SER A 257 3.53 12.87 5.77
N ARG A 258 3.52 13.84 6.70
CA ARG A 258 3.26 13.60 8.15
C ARG A 258 1.93 12.92 8.48
N SER A 259 0.79 13.49 8.07
CA SER A 259 -0.51 12.90 8.40
C SER A 259 -0.76 11.54 7.72
N PRO A 260 -0.36 11.31 6.46
CA PRO A 260 -0.37 9.96 5.90
C PRO A 260 0.49 8.99 6.69
N THR A 261 1.70 9.37 7.12
CA THR A 261 2.56 8.52 7.96
C THR A 261 1.85 8.04 9.22
N ILE A 262 1.19 8.94 9.96
CA ILE A 262 0.41 8.56 11.15
C ILE A 262 -0.75 7.62 10.78
N CYS A 263 -1.45 7.87 9.69
CA CYS A 263 -2.54 7.01 9.25
C CYS A 263 -2.04 5.60 8.84
N ILE A 264 -0.88 5.51 8.17
CA ILE A 264 -0.26 4.23 7.81
C ILE A 264 0.11 3.46 9.08
N ALA A 265 0.77 4.12 10.05
CA ALA A 265 1.09 3.50 11.35
C ALA A 265 -0.17 2.97 12.04
N TYR A 266 -1.25 3.75 12.08
CA TYR A 266 -2.51 3.30 12.65
C TYR A 266 -3.13 2.09 11.93
N LEU A 267 -3.09 2.05 10.59
CA LEU A 267 -3.60 0.93 9.82
C LEU A 267 -2.77 -0.35 10.02
N MET A 268 -1.43 -0.23 10.07
CA MET A 268 -0.56 -1.36 10.40
C MET A 268 -0.89 -1.91 11.79
N TRP A 269 -1.02 -1.04 12.80
CA TRP A 269 -1.33 -1.44 14.17
C TRP A 269 -2.73 -2.07 14.31
N SER A 270 -3.76 -1.39 13.83
CA SER A 270 -5.17 -1.78 14.05
C SER A 270 -5.62 -2.96 13.18
N GLN A 271 -5.07 -3.10 11.98
CA GLN A 271 -5.49 -4.11 11.00
C GLN A 271 -4.41 -5.16 10.70
N ARG A 272 -3.25 -5.08 11.36
CA ARG A 272 -2.09 -5.95 11.14
C ARG A 272 -1.65 -6.00 9.67
N LEU A 273 -1.79 -4.87 8.98
CA LEU A 273 -1.32 -4.71 7.61
C LEU A 273 0.19 -4.54 7.58
N ARG A 274 0.82 -5.05 6.52
CA ARG A 274 2.19 -4.67 6.18
C ARG A 274 2.25 -3.22 5.73
N LEU A 275 3.43 -2.61 5.79
CA LEU A 275 3.66 -1.22 5.41
C LEU A 275 3.18 -0.95 3.98
N GLU A 276 3.59 -1.80 3.04
CA GLU A 276 3.21 -1.68 1.62
C GLU A 276 1.67 -1.68 1.46
N GLU A 277 0.98 -2.55 2.19
CA GLU A 277 -0.47 -2.69 2.12
C GLU A 277 -1.19 -1.47 2.71
N ALA A 278 -0.76 -1.03 3.89
CA ALA A 278 -1.31 0.16 4.55
C ALA A 278 -1.07 1.43 3.72
N PHE A 279 0.12 1.55 3.13
CA PHE A 279 0.46 2.64 2.22
C PHE A 279 -0.46 2.67 1.00
N ASP A 280 -0.64 1.53 0.33
CA ASP A 280 -1.47 1.44 -0.87
C ASP A 280 -2.95 1.73 -0.60
N VAL A 281 -3.47 1.30 0.56
CA VAL A 281 -4.84 1.59 1.01
C VAL A 281 -5.11 3.09 1.07
N ILE A 282 -4.14 3.88 1.53
CA ILE A 282 -4.27 5.34 1.61
C ILE A 282 -4.05 5.97 0.24
N ARG A 283 -3.02 5.52 -0.50
CA ARG A 283 -2.70 6.00 -1.85
C ARG A 283 -3.88 5.86 -2.81
N GLN A 284 -4.63 4.76 -2.72
CA GLN A 284 -5.82 4.53 -3.53
C GLN A 284 -6.88 5.62 -3.40
N ARG A 285 -6.95 6.26 -2.23
CA ARG A 285 -7.93 7.29 -1.94
C ARG A 285 -7.34 8.70 -1.99
N ARG A 286 -6.03 8.84 -1.80
CA ARG A 286 -5.28 10.10 -1.91
C ARG A 286 -3.95 9.86 -2.62
N ALA A 287 -3.97 9.92 -3.95
CA ALA A 287 -2.80 9.58 -4.78
C ALA A 287 -1.54 10.44 -4.52
N ILE A 288 -1.72 11.64 -3.98
CA ILE A 288 -0.62 12.58 -3.71
C ILE A 288 0.20 12.26 -2.45
N ILE A 289 -0.18 11.24 -1.67
CA ILE A 289 0.61 10.90 -0.48
C ILE A 289 2.04 10.50 -0.87
N SER A 290 2.98 10.99 -0.10
CA SER A 290 4.41 10.74 -0.25
C SER A 290 5.11 11.07 1.08
N PRO A 291 5.03 10.19 2.09
CA PRO A 291 5.91 10.25 3.25
C PRO A 291 7.36 10.47 2.83
N ASN A 292 8.07 11.33 3.55
CA ASN A 292 9.51 11.47 3.30
C ASN A 292 10.24 10.14 3.57
N PHE A 293 11.42 9.97 2.98
CA PHE A 293 12.18 8.71 3.04
C PHE A 293 12.52 8.28 4.48
N SER A 294 12.83 9.23 5.37
CA SER A 294 13.11 8.92 6.79
C SER A 294 11.87 8.38 7.50
N PHE A 295 10.70 8.99 7.26
CA PHE A 295 9.44 8.49 7.81
C PHE A 295 9.08 7.11 7.25
N MET A 296 9.42 6.84 5.99
CA MET A 296 9.27 5.48 5.43
C MET A 296 10.16 4.47 6.16
N GLY A 297 11.42 4.82 6.43
CA GLY A 297 12.32 3.99 7.23
C GLY A 297 11.81 3.75 8.65
N GLN A 298 11.25 4.78 9.28
CA GLN A 298 10.63 4.68 10.60
C GLN A 298 9.36 3.80 10.60
N LEU A 299 8.56 3.85 9.52
CA LEU A 299 7.42 2.96 9.34
C LEU A 299 7.85 1.49 9.12
N LEU A 300 8.93 1.25 8.39
CA LEU A 300 9.51 -0.10 8.21
C LEU A 300 9.96 -0.69 9.55
N GLN A 301 10.59 0.13 10.41
CA GLN A 301 10.96 -0.31 11.74
C GLN A 301 9.72 -0.64 12.59
N PHE A 302 8.70 0.23 12.53
CA PHE A 302 7.46 0.02 13.28
C PHE A 302 6.66 -1.19 12.79
N GLU A 303 6.70 -1.52 11.50
CA GLU A 303 6.10 -2.75 10.96
C GLU A 303 6.65 -4.00 11.66
N ALA A 304 7.96 -4.07 11.90
CA ALA A 304 8.59 -5.20 12.59
C ALA A 304 8.08 -5.32 14.04
N GLU A 305 7.91 -4.20 14.75
CA GLU A 305 7.39 -4.16 16.12
C GLU A 305 5.92 -4.60 16.20
N VAL A 306 5.10 -4.12 15.27
CA VAL A 306 3.67 -4.43 15.21
C VAL A 306 3.42 -5.86 14.75
N LEU A 307 4.20 -6.41 13.81
CA LEU A 307 3.94 -7.77 13.31
C LEU A 307 4.59 -8.86 14.16
N SER A 308 5.63 -8.54 14.95
CA SER A 308 6.25 -9.48 15.88
C SER A 308 5.49 -9.64 17.20
N SER A 309 4.70 -8.63 17.59
CA SER A 309 3.87 -8.66 18.80
C SER A 309 2.55 -9.41 18.56
N ALA A 310 2.61 -10.74 18.49
CA ALA A 310 1.43 -11.59 18.68
C ALA A 310 0.90 -11.42 20.12
N PRO A 311 -0.42 -11.36 20.36
CA PRO A 311 -0.92 -11.35 21.73
C PRO A 311 -0.54 -12.68 22.43
N PRO A 312 -0.17 -12.66 23.72
CA PRO A 312 -0.09 -13.90 24.48
C PRO A 312 -1.44 -14.61 24.43
N ALA A 313 -1.43 -15.92 24.19
CA ALA A 313 -2.62 -16.75 24.24
C ALA A 313 -3.37 -16.48 25.56
N PRO A 314 -4.72 -16.43 25.56
CA PRO A 314 -5.45 -16.28 26.82
C PRO A 314 -5.14 -17.48 27.70
N THR A 315 -4.39 -17.23 28.78
CA THR A 315 -4.25 -18.14 29.91
C THR A 315 -5.64 -18.27 30.53
N THR A 316 -6.37 -19.32 30.18
CA THR A 316 -7.57 -19.72 30.91
C THR A 316 -7.12 -20.17 32.31
N PRO A 317 -7.54 -19.53 33.40
CA PRO A 317 -7.44 -20.16 34.70
C PRO A 317 -8.43 -21.33 34.72
N SER A 318 -7.89 -22.54 34.86
CA SER A 318 -8.61 -23.76 35.17
C SER A 318 -9.34 -23.57 36.51
N TYR A 319 -10.64 -23.30 36.45
CA TYR A 319 -11.53 -23.51 37.59
C TYR A 319 -12.26 -24.83 37.37
N GLU A 320 -11.76 -25.87 38.04
CA GLU A 320 -12.54 -27.07 38.34
C GLU A 320 -13.76 -26.64 39.17
N ARG A 321 -14.95 -26.92 38.64
CA ARG A 321 -16.15 -27.06 39.46
C ARG A 321 -16.84 -28.35 39.08
N GLU A 322 -16.71 -29.33 39.96
CA GLU A 322 -17.65 -30.42 40.10
C GLU A 322 -19.07 -29.86 40.27
N PHE A 323 -20.02 -30.36 39.48
CA PHE A 323 -21.35 -30.64 40.02
C PHE A 323 -21.99 -31.79 39.24
N ALA A 324 -22.38 -32.82 39.98
CA ALA A 324 -22.93 -34.06 39.49
C ALA A 324 -24.42 -33.95 39.09
N LEU A 325 -24.76 -34.64 38.00
CA LEU A 325 -25.91 -35.54 37.80
C LEU A 325 -27.35 -35.03 38.15
N SER A 326 -28.20 -34.86 37.12
CA SER A 326 -29.22 -35.87 36.73
C SER A 326 -30.41 -35.30 35.93
N LYS A 327 -30.93 -36.19 35.06
CA LYS A 327 -32.28 -36.26 34.42
C LYS A 327 -32.57 -35.49 33.12
N SER A 328 -32.39 -36.24 32.02
CA SER A 328 -33.38 -36.64 31.00
C SER A 328 -34.41 -35.61 30.48
N PHE A 329 -34.43 -35.37 29.16
CA PHE A 329 -35.62 -35.51 28.29
C PHE A 329 -35.19 -35.51 26.79
N GLU A 330 -36.03 -36.12 25.96
CA GLU A 330 -35.76 -36.71 24.64
C GLU A 330 -35.62 -35.75 23.43
N THR A 331 -35.11 -36.31 22.33
CA THR A 331 -34.75 -35.76 20.99
C THR A 331 -35.97 -35.40 20.09
N PRO A 332 -35.83 -34.80 18.86
CA PRO A 332 -35.26 -35.45 17.65
C PRO A 332 -34.29 -34.55 16.83
N VAL A 333 -33.11 -35.04 16.44
CA VAL A 333 -32.74 -35.61 15.13
C VAL A 333 -32.96 -34.69 13.91
N PHE A 334 -31.86 -34.21 13.32
CA PHE A 334 -31.72 -34.09 11.87
C PHE A 334 -30.33 -34.60 11.44
N THR A 335 -30.34 -35.72 10.72
CA THR A 335 -29.20 -36.43 10.14
C THR A 335 -28.79 -35.80 8.81
N PHE A 336 -27.48 -35.68 8.57
CA PHE A 336 -26.92 -35.63 7.22
C PHE A 336 -25.95 -36.80 7.02
N PRO A 337 -25.94 -37.48 5.87
CA PRO A 337 -25.19 -38.72 5.68
C PRO A 337 -23.71 -38.46 5.40
N THR A 338 -22.85 -39.13 6.16
CA THR A 338 -21.43 -39.29 5.86
C THR A 338 -21.24 -40.64 5.17
N SER A 339 -20.72 -40.63 3.94
CA SER A 339 -20.19 -41.84 3.29
C SER A 339 -18.73 -41.63 2.89
N LEU A 340 -17.86 -42.09 3.80
CA LEU A 340 -16.67 -42.92 3.61
C LEU A 340 -15.88 -42.80 2.29
N LEU A 341 -14.65 -42.27 2.39
CA LEU A 341 -13.47 -42.86 1.74
C LEU A 341 -12.29 -42.88 2.73
N THR A 342 -12.10 -44.07 3.29
CA THR A 342 -10.89 -44.76 3.78
C THR A 342 -9.56 -44.00 3.84
N SER A 343 -8.99 -43.97 5.06
CA SER A 343 -7.58 -43.77 5.38
C SER A 343 -6.81 -45.11 5.32
N LEU A 344 -5.65 -45.14 4.66
CA LEU A 344 -4.66 -46.22 4.77
C LEU A 344 -3.48 -45.78 5.68
N PRO A 345 -2.91 -46.67 6.50
CA PRO A 345 -1.83 -46.34 7.44
C PRO A 345 -0.45 -46.60 6.81
N ILE A 346 0.53 -45.72 7.05
CA ILE A 346 1.95 -46.04 6.86
C ILE A 346 2.74 -45.59 8.08
N GLN A 347 3.45 -46.56 8.64
CA GLN A 347 4.26 -46.53 9.86
C GLN A 347 5.51 -45.66 9.71
N THR A 348 5.88 -44.98 10.79
CA THR A 348 7.21 -44.36 11.00
C THR A 348 8.14 -45.33 11.73
N PRO A 349 9.38 -45.59 11.27
CA PRO A 349 10.39 -46.23 12.08
C PRO A 349 11.26 -45.18 12.81
N VAL A 350 11.19 -45.23 14.13
CA VAL A 350 12.12 -44.57 15.06
C VAL A 350 13.41 -45.39 15.11
N HIS A 351 14.55 -44.83 14.70
CA HIS A 351 15.86 -45.38 15.02
C HIS A 351 16.47 -44.61 16.20
N GLN A 352 16.39 -45.22 17.40
CA GLN A 352 17.23 -44.88 18.55
C GLN A 352 18.66 -45.39 18.30
N PHE A 353 19.64 -44.49 18.32
CA PHE A 353 21.04 -44.87 18.54
C PHE A 353 21.37 -44.67 20.03
N LYS A 354 21.49 -45.79 20.75
CA LYS A 354 22.21 -45.91 22.02
C LYS A 354 23.68 -46.14 21.72
N LEU A 355 24.58 -45.33 22.27
CA LEU A 355 25.91 -45.76 22.69
C LEU A 355 26.29 -45.03 23.97
N SER A 356 26.62 -45.82 24.99
CA SER A 356 27.12 -45.41 26.32
C SER A 356 28.68 -45.39 26.32
N PRO A 357 29.33 -44.84 27.36
CA PRO A 357 30.63 -44.16 27.30
C PRO A 357 31.82 -45.09 27.56
N ILE A 358 33.05 -44.62 27.28
CA ILE A 358 34.27 -44.99 28.01
C ILE A 358 35.28 -43.80 28.01
N MET A 359 35.99 -43.73 29.12
CA MET A 359 36.88 -42.72 29.70
C MET A 359 38.13 -42.31 28.89
N GLY A 360 38.48 -41.03 29.02
CA GLY A 360 39.63 -40.53 29.80
C GLY A 360 41.05 -41.02 29.45
N GLY A 361 41.91 -40.06 29.07
CA GLY A 361 43.36 -40.25 29.00
C GLY A 361 44.10 -38.98 28.61
N SER A 362 44.49 -38.21 29.63
CA SER A 362 45.34 -37.02 29.60
C SER A 362 46.75 -37.29 29.02
N SER A 363 47.39 -36.30 28.41
CA SER A 363 48.64 -35.69 28.91
C SER A 363 49.35 -34.81 27.87
N CYS A 364 49.94 -33.75 28.39
CA CYS A 364 50.66 -32.64 27.75
C CYS A 364 52.09 -32.95 27.26
N PHE A 365 52.72 -31.90 26.71
CA PHE A 365 54.14 -31.64 26.42
C PHE A 365 54.66 -32.21 25.09
N SER A 366 55.38 -31.47 24.23
CA SER A 366 56.20 -30.25 24.42
C SER A 366 56.12 -29.31 23.23
#